data_AF-A0A945MGW2-F1
#
_entry.id   AF-A0A945MGW2-F1
#
_cell.length_a   1.000
_cell.length_b   1.000
_cell.length_c   1.000
_cell.angle_alpha   90.00
_cell.angle_beta   90.00
_cell.angle_gamma   90.00
#
_symmetry.space_group_name_H-M   'P 1'
#
loop_
_entity.id
_entity.type
_entity.pdbx_description
1 polymer ?
#
loop_
_entity_poly.entity_id
_entity_poly.type
_entity_poly.pdbx_seq_one_letter_code
_entity_poly.pdbx_strand_id
1 'polypeptide(L)' 'MKKSTQYIIFIIFSSILLSQEKIIFNSASPFSFKDIITNLENLDKTEVSGLLKLPKGEGPFPLIIGVAGSLDWG' A
#
# COMPACT_ATOMS: atom_id res chain seq x y z
N MET A 1 26.31 32.84 -0.23
CA MET A 1 26.07 31.82 0.81
C MET A 1 24.59 31.65 1.20
N LYS A 2 23.76 32.70 1.31
CA LYS A 2 22.35 32.54 1.75
C LYS A 2 21.42 31.78 0.77
N LYS A 3 21.60 31.98 -0.55
CA LYS A 3 20.76 31.34 -1.57
C LYS A 3 21.00 29.83 -1.69
N SER A 4 22.26 29.37 -1.61
CA SER A 4 22.58 27.94 -1.68
C SER A 4 22.01 27.15 -0.50
N THR A 5 22.02 27.73 0.70
CA THR A 5 21.40 27.13 1.89
C THR A 5 19.89 26.96 1.72
N GLN A 6 19.20 27.93 1.10
CA GLN A 6 17.77 27.84 0.83
C GLN A 6 17.44 26.68 -0.13
N TYR A 7 18.26 26.48 -1.18
CA TYR A 7 18.08 25.36 -2.10
C TYR A 7 18.31 24.00 -1.42
N ILE A 8 19.31 23.89 -0.55
CA ILE A 8 19.57 22.66 0.22
C ILE A 8 18.38 22.33 1.13
N ILE A 9 17.83 23.33 1.85
CA ILE A 9 16.65 23.14 2.70
C ILE A 9 15.44 22.69 1.87
N PHE A 10 15.23 23.30 0.69
CA PHE A 10 14.13 22.93 -0.20
C PHE A 10 14.25 21.48 -0.69
N ILE A 11 15.47 21.03 -1.03
CA ILE A 11 15.72 19.65 -1.47
C ILE A 11 15.45 18.66 -0.34
N ILE A 12 15.92 18.95 0.89
CA ILE A 12 15.68 18.10 2.07
C ILE A 12 14.18 18.03 2.41
N PHE A 13 13.47 19.16 2.32
CA PHE A 13 12.04 19.18 2.59
C PHE A 13 11.25 18.37 1.57
N SER A 14 11.61 18.47 0.28
CA SER A 14 11.00 17.70 -0.80
C SER A 14 11.21 16.19 -0.63
N SER A 15 12.42 15.75 -0.24
CA SER A 15 12.70 14.32 -0.06
C SER A 15 11.90 13.71 1.09
N ILE A 16 11.68 14.45 2.19
CA ILE A 16 10.85 13.98 3.32
C ILE A 16 9.38 13.84 2.90
N LEU A 17 8.85 14.77 2.11
CA LEU A 17 7.47 14.70 1.61
C LEU A 17 7.22 13.54 0.64
N LEU A 18 8.25 13.17 -0.13
CA LEU A 18 8.21 12.05 -1.07
C LEU A 18 8.52 10.70 -0.43
N SER A 19 8.99 10.67 0.83
CA SER A 19 9.32 9.45 1.57
C SER A 19 8.04 8.73 2.06
N GLN A 20 7.27 8.18 1.13
CA GLN A 20 6.17 7.26 1.44
C GLN A 20 6.49 5.86 0.90
N GLU A 21 6.30 4.85 1.74
CA GLU A 21 6.49 3.47 1.33
C GLU A 21 5.24 2.97 0.62
N LYS A 22 5.38 2.68 -0.69
CA LYS A 22 4.31 2.11 -1.50
C LYS A 22 4.46 0.59 -1.52
N ILE A 23 3.42 -0.12 -1.07
CA ILE A 23 3.33 -1.57 -1.21
C ILE A 23 2.54 -1.93 -2.48
N ILE A 24 2.99 -2.96 -3.19
CA ILE A 24 2.40 -3.43 -4.44
C ILE A 24 2.31 -4.94 -4.38
N PHE A 25 1.15 -5.50 -4.70
CA PHE A 25 0.95 -6.95 -4.78
C PHE A 25 -0.14 -7.30 -5.80
N ASN A 26 -0.10 -8.54 -6.28
CA ASN A 26 -1.13 -9.06 -7.18
C ASN A 26 -2.28 -9.65 -6.36
N SER A 27 -3.50 -9.21 -6.64
CA SER A 27 -4.73 -9.71 -6.01
C SER A 27 -5.67 -10.27 -7.07
N ALA A 28 -6.31 -11.40 -6.75
CA ALA A 28 -7.44 -11.90 -7.52
C ALA A 28 -8.76 -11.49 -6.83
N SER A 29 -9.86 -11.44 -7.58
CA SER A 29 -11.20 -11.11 -7.06
C SER A 29 -12.15 -12.32 -7.15
N PRO A 30 -12.00 -13.32 -6.26
CA PRO A 30 -12.88 -14.49 -6.24
C PRO A 30 -14.31 -14.10 -5.84
N PHE A 31 -15.29 -14.66 -6.55
CA PHE A 31 -16.70 -14.43 -6.27
C PHE A 31 -17.14 -15.13 -4.99
N SER A 32 -16.70 -16.37 -4.79
CA SER A 32 -17.03 -17.21 -3.63
C SER A 32 -15.82 -17.90 -3.00
N PHE A 33 -15.99 -18.47 -1.81
CA PHE A 33 -14.99 -19.34 -1.19
C PHE A 33 -14.63 -20.55 -2.05
N LYS A 34 -15.56 -21.06 -2.84
CA LYS A 34 -15.29 -22.17 -3.76
C LYS A 34 -14.21 -21.76 -4.77
N ASP A 35 -14.29 -20.55 -5.31
CA ASP A 35 -13.31 -20.06 -6.29
C ASP A 35 -11.91 -19.94 -5.67
N ILE A 36 -11.82 -19.55 -4.39
CA ILE A 36 -10.55 -19.52 -3.64
C ILE A 36 -9.91 -20.92 -3.60
N ILE A 37 -10.72 -21.95 -3.36
CA ILE A 37 -10.23 -23.32 -3.18
C ILE A 37 -9.95 -24.00 -4.52
N THR A 38 -10.81 -23.80 -5.52
CA THR A 38 -10.81 -24.63 -6.74
C THR A 38 -10.26 -23.93 -7.98
N ASN A 39 -10.23 -22.58 -8.01
CA ASN A 39 -9.96 -21.86 -9.26
C ASN A 39 -9.15 -20.56 -9.11
N LEU A 40 -8.56 -20.29 -7.94
CA LEU A 40 -7.89 -19.02 -7.65
C LEU A 40 -6.76 -18.68 -8.63
N GLU A 41 -6.02 -19.71 -9.07
CA GLU A 41 -4.88 -19.54 -9.99
C GLU A 41 -5.31 -19.12 -11.40
N ASN A 42 -6.53 -19.47 -11.81
CA ASN A 42 -7.09 -19.16 -13.12
C ASN A 42 -7.92 -17.87 -13.13
N LEU A 43 -8.04 -17.19 -11.97
CA LEU A 43 -8.70 -15.89 -11.91
C LEU A 43 -7.76 -14.79 -12.39
N ASP A 44 -8.34 -13.78 -13.05
CA ASP A 44 -7.59 -12.59 -13.46
C ASP A 44 -7.02 -11.89 -12.23
N LYS A 45 -5.70 -11.72 -12.25
CA LYS A 45 -4.96 -11.01 -11.21
C LYS A 45 -4.82 -9.56 -11.60
N THR A 46 -5.11 -8.68 -10.66
CA THR A 46 -4.92 -7.24 -10.80
C THR A 46 -3.84 -6.79 -9.83
N GLU A 47 -2.96 -5.91 -10.30
CA GLU A 47 -2.00 -5.24 -9.44
C GLU A 47 -2.73 -4.24 -8.55
N VAL A 48 -2.61 -4.41 -7.24
CA VAL A 48 -3.16 -3.49 -6.24
C VAL A 48 -2.01 -2.84 -5.48
N SER A 49 -2.23 -1.60 -5.05
CA SER A 49 -1.22 -0.86 -4.30
C SER A 49 -1.80 -0.04 -3.17
N GLY A 50 -0.99 0.18 -2.15
CA GLY A 50 -1.34 0.95 -0.96
C GLY A 50 -0.14 1.74 -0.44
N LEU A 51 -0.43 2.74 0.39
CA LEU A 51 0.60 3.52 1.07
C LEU A 51 0.74 2.98 2.50
N LEU A 52 1.91 2.42 2.82
CA LEU A 52 2.22 1.96 4.15
C LEU A 52 2.51 3.17 5.05
N LYS A 53 1.79 3.24 6.17
CA LYS A 53 1.94 4.32 7.15
C LYS A 53 2.14 3.73 8.53
N LEU A 54 3.16 4.21 9.23
CA LEU A 54 3.32 3.92 10.65
C LEU A 54 2.31 4.76 11.44
N PRO A 55 1.60 4.15 12.41
CA PRO A 55 0.76 4.89 13.33
C PRO A 55 1.62 5.74 14.27
N LYS A 56 1.00 6.73 14.92
CA LYS A 56 1.66 7.54 15.95
C LYS A 56 1.75 6.74 17.25
N GLY A 57 2.92 6.76 17.90
CA GLY A 57 3.13 6.17 19.23
C GLY A 57 4.37 5.28 19.29
N GLU A 58 4.53 4.57 20.41
CA GLU A 58 5.56 3.55 20.58
C GLU A 58 4.95 2.16 20.40
N GLY A 59 5.66 1.30 19.67
CA GLY A 59 5.17 -0.02 19.25
C GLY A 59 5.18 -1.09 20.34
N PRO A 60 4.90 -2.36 19.98
CA PRO A 60 4.76 -2.88 18.61
C PRO A 60 3.41 -2.56 17.96
N PHE A 61 3.42 -2.36 16.64
CA PHE A 61 2.20 -2.15 15.85
C PHE A 61 1.91 -3.37 14.97
N PRO A 62 0.64 -3.82 14.89
CA PRO A 62 0.25 -4.82 13.91
C PRO A 62 0.24 -4.22 12.50
N LEU A 63 0.57 -5.03 11.50
CA LEU A 63 0.34 -4.70 10.10
C LEU A 63 -1.13 -4.98 9.76
N ILE A 64 -1.86 -3.96 9.32
CA ILE A 64 -3.25 -4.07 8.87
C ILE A 64 -3.29 -3.76 7.38
N ILE A 65 -3.78 -4.70 6.58
CA ILE A 65 -4.00 -4.54 5.14
C ILE A 65 -5.48 -4.81 4.86
N GLY A 66 -6.20 -3.78 4.42
CA GLY A 66 -7.57 -3.91 3.92
C GLY A 66 -7.58 -3.96 2.39
N VAL A 67 -8.15 -5.01 1.82
CA VAL A 67 -8.34 -5.17 0.37
C VAL A 67 -9.83 -5.30 0.10
N ALA A 68 -10.32 -4.72 -0.98
CA ALA A 68 -11.72 -4.84 -1.38
C ALA A 68 -12.07 -6.30 -1.67
N GLY A 69 -13.13 -6.81 -1.04
CA GLY A 69 -13.72 -8.12 -1.36
C GLY A 69 -14.59 -8.07 -2.61
N SER A 70 -15.07 -9.23 -3.06
CA SER A 70 -16.05 -9.30 -4.16
C SER A 70 -17.45 -8.90 -3.70
N LEU A 71 -18.30 -8.50 -4.64
CA LEU A 71 -19.64 -7.94 -4.42
C LEU A 71 -20.62 -8.89 -3.69
N ASP A 72 -20.37 -10.21 -3.70
CA ASP A 72 -21.30 -11.24 -3.21
C ASP A 72 -20.79 -11.99 -1.96
N TRP A 73 -19.99 -11.32 -1.13
CA TRP A 73 -19.49 -11.87 0.14
C TRP A 73 -20.48 -11.72 1.32
N GLY A 74 -21.75 -11.39 1.04
CA GLY A 74 -22.80 -11.10 2.01
C GLY A 74 -24.02 -11.99 1.90
#